data_AF-A0A672R368-F1
#
_entry.id   AF-A0A672R368-F1
#
_cell.length_a   1.000
_cell.length_b   1.000
_cell.length_c   1.000
_cell.angle_alpha   90.00
_cell.angle_beta   90.00
_cell.angle_gamma   90.00
#
_symmetry.space_group_name_H-M   'P 1'
#
loop_
_entity.id
_entity.type
_entity.pdbx_description
1 polymer ?
#
loop_
_entity_poly.entity_id
_entity_poly.type
_entity_poly.pdbx_seq_one_letter_code
_entity_poly.pdbx_strand_id
1 'polypeptide(L)'
;MDHRHGFLNGLDEKKPAFLHPSNRWTGVLTVIENNRAQHQTWGPWTLGSVRKIKILSFLFGLMVTVLIMASYILTRDQKGLFLTPLPYHLTVESHPAQLPFNLSFATDYTVVREVVRSIVARVDFSQRRVPDLREVREKEPNIFSAIPLKFFPHLKNPCWYEEFFGNVTADPYGKNLYALYSKRFQAVYDHLRRAFPAHLHQHTGRHYRLRCLPFFYIIGQPKCGTTDLYDRLRLHPEVHFTTMKEPHWWTRKRFGIIRLSNGFHNPYPLNDYLDLFDQTANQIQDHLTSNSSKTHKKVDIIIGEASASTMWDNNAWVYFYDNGTEVEPPFLVQDFIHAVQPDARFIVMLRDPVERLYSDYLYFGMANKSVEDFHERVSESLNLFEGCLAERSIRSCIYNTTLNNLMPVRLQVGLYVIYLLDWLSVFSREQILILRLEDHAANRKITMRRVFEFLKLGPLTLQKEADITKSPASNTRRPANRNLGPMLPITKEILQSFYEPFNQRLARVLRDPAFLWM
;
A
#
# COMPACT_ATOMS: atom_id res chain seq x y z
N MET A 1 5.42 -38.48 -0.31
CA MET A 1 5.92 -39.82 0.09
C MET A 1 7.42 -39.83 -0.16
N ASP A 2 8.18 -40.18 0.87
CA ASP A 2 9.32 -41.12 0.89
C ASP A 2 10.47 -40.89 -0.15
N HIS A 3 11.68 -40.53 0.29
CA HIS A 3 12.84 -41.42 0.63
C HIS A 3 13.74 -41.73 -0.59
N ARG A 4 15.06 -42.00 -0.50
CA ARG A 4 16.13 -41.84 0.53
C ARG A 4 17.52 -42.07 -0.14
N HIS A 5 18.62 -41.67 0.54
CA HIS A 5 20.03 -42.06 0.27
C HIS A 5 20.71 -41.52 -1.02
N GLY A 6 22.04 -41.39 -1.13
CA GLY A 6 23.13 -41.43 -0.11
C GLY A 6 24.54 -41.76 -0.68
N PHE A 7 25.61 -41.55 0.14
CA PHE A 7 27.01 -42.06 -0.01
C PHE A 7 27.91 -41.47 -1.14
N LEU A 8 29.26 -41.43 -1.07
CA LEU A 8 30.24 -41.22 0.06
C LEU A 8 31.68 -40.91 -0.48
N ASN A 9 32.62 -40.58 0.41
CA ASN A 9 34.12 -40.61 0.30
C ASN A 9 34.83 -39.56 -0.60
N GLY A 10 36.10 -39.18 -0.35
CA GLY A 10 37.00 -39.47 0.80
C GLY A 10 38.50 -39.25 0.50
N LEU A 11 39.36 -39.28 1.53
CA LEU A 11 40.86 -39.16 1.52
C LEU A 11 41.44 -37.74 1.23
N ASP A 12 42.58 -37.26 1.75
CA ASP A 12 43.29 -37.33 3.07
C ASP A 12 44.46 -36.26 3.03
N GLU A 13 45.53 -36.12 3.84
CA GLU A 13 46.15 -36.86 4.96
C GLU A 13 47.07 -35.96 5.87
N LYS A 14 47.38 -36.44 7.10
CA LYS A 14 48.55 -36.17 7.99
C LYS A 14 48.96 -34.76 8.52
N LYS A 15 49.68 -34.83 9.64
CA LYS A 15 50.30 -33.81 10.57
C LYS A 15 51.83 -34.08 10.65
N PRO A 16 52.67 -33.42 11.50
CA PRO A 16 52.75 -32.05 12.05
C PRO A 16 54.19 -31.44 11.99
N ALA A 17 54.41 -30.23 12.54
CA ALA A 17 55.73 -29.78 13.04
C ALA A 17 55.61 -28.72 14.17
N PHE A 18 56.63 -28.56 15.01
CA PHE A 18 56.75 -27.61 16.14
C PHE A 18 57.97 -26.69 15.96
N LEU A 19 57.97 -25.48 16.53
CA LEU A 19 58.99 -24.98 17.48
C LEU A 19 58.66 -23.58 18.07
N HIS A 20 59.48 -23.13 19.03
CA HIS A 20 59.27 -22.07 20.04
C HIS A 20 60.40 -20.99 19.94
N PRO A 21 60.53 -19.94 20.81
CA PRO A 21 59.61 -19.34 21.81
C PRO A 21 59.60 -17.77 21.91
N SER A 22 58.76 -17.26 22.84
CA SER A 22 58.84 -15.96 23.55
C SER A 22 58.27 -14.70 22.83
N ASN A 23 57.78 -13.67 23.55
CA ASN A 23 57.85 -13.36 24.99
C ASN A 23 56.58 -12.67 25.54
N ARG A 24 56.28 -12.82 26.85
CA ARG A 24 55.29 -12.19 27.79
C ARG A 24 54.10 -11.33 27.24
N TRP A 25 52.90 -11.32 27.85
CA TRP A 25 52.59 -11.02 29.27
C TRP A 25 51.34 -11.75 29.83
N THR A 26 51.13 -11.61 31.16
CA THR A 26 49.99 -12.02 32.03
C THR A 26 48.58 -11.87 31.39
N GLY A 27 47.56 -12.69 31.66
CA GLY A 27 47.13 -13.32 32.94
C GLY A 27 45.98 -12.50 33.56
N VAL A 28 44.82 -13.00 33.98
CA VAL A 28 44.44 -14.35 34.49
C VAL A 28 43.03 -14.76 34.00
N LEU A 29 42.82 -16.03 33.64
CA LEU A 29 41.48 -16.64 33.44
C LEU A 29 41.54 -18.19 33.45
N THR A 30 40.91 -18.84 34.44
CA THR A 30 40.52 -20.27 34.49
C THR A 30 39.40 -20.39 35.55
N VAL A 31 38.25 -21.07 35.41
CA VAL A 31 37.79 -22.19 34.56
C VAL A 31 38.25 -23.57 35.06
N ILE A 32 37.40 -24.16 35.92
CA ILE A 32 36.87 -25.54 35.88
C ILE A 32 37.80 -26.64 35.34
N GLU A 33 38.18 -27.61 36.19
CA GLU A 33 37.69 -28.98 36.02
C GLU A 33 37.73 -29.87 37.29
N ASN A 34 36.61 -30.58 37.49
CA ASN A 34 36.47 -31.99 37.86
C ASN A 34 37.33 -32.61 38.99
N ASN A 35 36.68 -33.02 40.09
CA ASN A 35 37.10 -34.23 40.81
C ASN A 35 35.92 -34.98 41.48
N ARG A 36 36.17 -36.22 41.92
CA ARG A 36 35.17 -37.26 42.18
C ARG A 36 34.28 -37.02 43.40
N ALA A 37 33.06 -37.53 43.32
CA ALA A 37 32.10 -37.55 44.42
C ALA A 37 32.49 -38.53 45.54
N GLN A 38 32.12 -38.19 46.77
CA GLN A 38 32.12 -39.08 47.94
C GLN A 38 30.76 -38.97 48.64
N HIS A 39 30.25 -40.07 49.20
CA HIS A 39 28.85 -40.15 49.66
C HIS A 39 28.59 -39.36 50.95
N GLN A 40 27.45 -38.65 50.99
CA GLN A 40 26.68 -38.42 52.22
C GLN A 40 25.18 -38.58 51.96
N THR A 41 24.43 -38.90 53.01
CA THR A 41 23.14 -39.59 52.96
C THR A 41 21.94 -38.65 52.86
N TRP A 42 20.91 -39.07 52.11
CA TRP A 42 19.65 -38.34 51.97
C TRP A 42 18.59 -38.87 52.94
N GLY A 43 17.97 -37.98 53.71
CA GLY A 43 16.73 -38.25 54.45
C GLY A 43 15.49 -38.15 53.53
N PRO A 44 14.42 -38.92 53.79
CA PRO A 44 13.29 -39.04 52.86
C PRO A 44 12.29 -37.86 52.95
N TRP A 45 12.39 -36.92 52.00
CA TRP A 45 11.28 -35.98 51.75
C TRP A 45 10.11 -36.71 51.07
N THR A 46 8.92 -36.62 51.66
CA THR A 46 7.80 -37.50 51.31
C THR A 46 7.13 -37.13 49.97
N LEU A 47 6.76 -38.16 49.20
CA LEU A 47 6.29 -38.05 47.81
C LEU A 47 4.94 -37.30 47.62
N GLY A 48 4.28 -36.89 48.71
CA GLY A 48 2.96 -36.25 48.69
C GLY A 48 2.97 -34.77 48.28
N SER A 49 3.97 -34.00 48.71
CA SER A 49 3.97 -32.53 48.51
C SER A 49 4.15 -32.13 47.05
N VAL A 50 5.02 -32.83 46.30
CA VAL A 50 5.31 -32.52 44.88
C VAL A 50 4.05 -32.63 44.00
N ARG A 51 3.15 -33.59 44.31
CA ARG A 51 1.89 -33.77 43.58
C ARG A 51 0.90 -32.62 43.87
N LYS A 52 0.80 -32.18 45.13
CA LYS A 52 -0.03 -31.01 45.51
C LYS A 52 0.48 -29.71 44.90
N ILE A 53 1.80 -29.46 44.90
CA ILE A 53 2.40 -28.25 44.31
C ILE A 53 2.12 -28.17 42.80
N LYS A 54 2.24 -29.29 42.06
CA LYS A 54 1.90 -29.33 40.63
C LYS A 54 0.40 -29.09 40.37
N ILE A 55 -0.49 -29.59 41.24
CA ILE A 55 -1.93 -29.34 41.15
C ILE A 55 -2.25 -27.85 41.41
N LEU A 56 -1.67 -27.23 42.45
CA LEU A 56 -1.85 -25.79 42.69
C LEU A 56 -1.30 -24.95 41.53
N SER A 57 -0.13 -25.30 40.99
CA SER A 57 0.45 -24.61 39.82
C SER A 57 -0.45 -24.71 38.58
N PHE A 58 -1.07 -25.87 38.33
CA PHE A 58 -2.03 -26.06 37.25
C PHE A 58 -3.33 -25.27 37.48
N LEU A 59 -3.90 -25.29 38.69
CA LEU A 59 -5.09 -24.52 39.03
C LEU A 59 -4.85 -23.01 38.98
N PHE A 60 -3.67 -22.54 39.39
CA PHE A 60 -3.27 -21.14 39.25
C PHE A 60 -3.12 -20.75 37.79
N GLY A 61 -2.49 -21.59 36.95
CA GLY A 61 -2.41 -21.39 35.51
C GLY A 61 -3.79 -21.31 34.85
N LEU A 62 -4.71 -22.21 35.24
CA LEU A 62 -6.10 -22.21 34.77
C LEU A 62 -6.83 -20.93 35.16
N MET A 63 -6.72 -20.51 36.43
CA MET A 63 -7.27 -19.24 36.92
C MET A 63 -6.71 -18.03 36.16
N VAL A 64 -5.40 -17.99 35.88
CA VAL A 64 -4.79 -16.92 35.08
C VAL A 64 -5.33 -16.92 33.66
N THR A 65 -5.48 -18.07 32.99
CA THR A 65 -6.11 -18.11 31.66
C THR A 65 -7.59 -17.73 31.68
N VAL A 66 -8.34 -18.09 32.72
CA VAL A 66 -9.74 -17.66 32.89
C VAL A 66 -9.82 -16.15 33.12
N LEU A 67 -8.93 -15.57 33.92
CA LEU A 67 -8.85 -14.12 34.13
C LEU A 67 -8.43 -13.35 32.87
N ILE A 68 -7.55 -13.92 32.03
CA ILE A 68 -7.18 -13.36 30.72
C ILE A 68 -8.35 -13.44 29.73
N MET A 69 -9.06 -14.58 29.67
CA MET A 69 -10.24 -14.70 28.80
C MET A 69 -11.39 -13.80 29.26
N ALA A 70 -11.61 -13.70 30.58
CA ALA A 70 -12.58 -12.79 31.18
C ALA A 70 -12.20 -11.32 30.94
N SER A 71 -10.93 -10.93 31.02
CA SER A 71 -10.52 -9.56 30.70
C SER A 71 -10.62 -9.24 29.21
N TYR A 72 -10.41 -10.21 28.31
CA TYR A 72 -10.71 -10.06 26.87
C TYR A 72 -12.21 -9.94 26.56
N ILE A 73 -13.08 -10.55 27.38
CA ILE A 73 -14.55 -10.40 27.26
C ILE A 73 -15.00 -9.05 27.85
N LEU A 74 -14.54 -8.69 29.04
CA LEU A 74 -14.87 -7.42 29.70
C LEU A 74 -14.32 -6.19 28.95
N THR A 75 -13.12 -6.26 28.35
CA THR A 75 -12.59 -5.20 27.46
C THR A 75 -13.21 -5.20 26.06
N ARG A 76 -14.04 -6.20 25.73
CA ARG A 76 -14.92 -6.14 24.55
C ARG A 76 -16.15 -5.27 24.83
N ASP A 77 -16.72 -5.34 26.04
CA ASP A 77 -17.81 -4.47 26.49
C ASP A 77 -17.33 -3.05 26.84
N GLN A 78 -16.21 -2.90 27.56
CA GLN A 78 -15.70 -1.58 28.01
C GLN A 78 -15.25 -0.64 26.87
N LYS A 79 -15.30 -1.07 25.61
CA LYS A 79 -15.18 -0.15 24.46
C LYS A 79 -16.36 0.83 24.31
N GLY A 80 -17.42 0.68 25.11
CA GLY A 80 -18.54 1.62 25.17
C GLY A 80 -18.26 2.93 25.92
N LEU A 81 -17.35 2.97 26.90
CA LEU A 81 -17.05 4.19 27.68
C LEU A 81 -15.60 4.24 28.17
N PHE A 82 -14.87 5.30 27.81
CA PHE A 82 -14.21 6.19 28.77
C PHE A 82 -13.90 7.54 28.12
N LEU A 83 -14.25 8.64 28.80
CA LEU A 83 -14.13 10.00 28.28
C LEU A 83 -12.91 10.72 28.88
N THR A 84 -12.08 11.31 28.02
CA THR A 84 -11.26 12.48 28.35
C THR A 84 -11.35 13.49 27.20
N PRO A 85 -11.63 14.78 27.44
CA PRO A 85 -11.88 15.74 26.36
C PRO A 85 -10.58 16.30 25.77
N LEU A 86 -10.53 16.39 24.44
CA LEU A 86 -9.66 17.31 23.70
C LEU A 86 -10.54 18.41 23.07
N PRO A 87 -10.07 19.67 22.93
CA PRO A 87 -10.96 20.83 22.83
C PRO A 87 -11.42 21.15 21.41
N TYR A 88 -12.14 20.23 20.75
CA TYR A 88 -12.94 20.50 19.56
C TYR A 88 -14.27 19.76 19.61
N HIS A 89 -15.32 20.44 20.06
CA HIS A 89 -16.69 19.92 20.07
C HIS A 89 -17.28 19.95 18.65
N LEU A 90 -17.08 18.86 17.91
CA LEU A 90 -17.96 18.49 16.79
C LEU A 90 -19.10 17.64 17.34
N THR A 91 -20.24 18.26 17.62
CA THR A 91 -21.49 17.58 17.98
C THR A 91 -22.07 16.87 16.77
N VAL A 92 -21.61 15.63 16.54
CA VAL A 92 -22.31 14.70 15.64
C VAL A 92 -23.58 14.25 16.36
N GLU A 93 -24.71 14.90 16.05
CA GLU A 93 -26.03 14.44 16.48
C GLU A 93 -26.37 13.12 15.77
N SER A 94 -25.97 12.01 16.39
CA SER A 94 -26.37 10.67 15.99
C SER A 94 -27.83 10.43 16.34
N HIS A 95 -28.75 11.09 15.63
CA HIS A 95 -30.15 10.68 15.61
C HIS A 95 -30.24 9.30 14.94
N PRO A 96 -30.67 8.25 15.65
CA PRO A 96 -30.96 6.97 15.03
C PRO A 96 -32.29 7.11 14.29
N ALA A 97 -32.25 7.64 13.07
CA ALA A 97 -33.38 7.62 12.16
C ALA A 97 -33.76 6.15 11.91
N GLN A 98 -34.83 5.70 12.55
CA GLN A 98 -35.35 4.34 12.40
C GLN A 98 -36.01 4.19 11.03
N LEU A 99 -35.18 4.04 10.00
CA LEU A 99 -35.61 3.69 8.64
C LEU A 99 -36.37 2.35 8.69
N PRO A 100 -37.66 2.30 8.31
CA PRO A 100 -38.52 1.13 8.51
C PRO A 100 -38.31 0.06 7.44
N PHE A 101 -37.06 -0.36 7.21
CA PHE A 101 -36.71 -1.37 6.21
C PHE A 101 -36.82 -2.80 6.76
N ASN A 102 -38.05 -3.25 6.98
CA ASN A 102 -38.36 -4.67 7.14
C ASN A 102 -38.39 -5.38 5.77
N LEU A 103 -37.25 -5.37 5.08
CA LEU A 103 -37.11 -5.89 3.71
C LEU A 103 -36.80 -7.38 3.69
N SER A 104 -37.86 -8.18 3.57
CA SER A 104 -37.79 -9.57 3.12
C SER A 104 -37.34 -9.61 1.66
N PHE A 105 -36.03 -9.55 1.40
CA PHE A 105 -35.41 -9.61 0.07
C PHE A 105 -35.52 -11.00 -0.58
N ALA A 106 -36.75 -11.45 -0.84
CA ALA A 106 -37.01 -12.36 -1.94
C ALA A 106 -36.71 -11.59 -3.24
N THR A 107 -35.65 -11.98 -3.95
CA THR A 107 -35.04 -11.20 -5.04
C THR A 107 -35.94 -11.08 -6.27
N ASP A 108 -36.65 -9.95 -6.38
CA ASP A 108 -37.21 -9.54 -7.67
C ASP A 108 -36.11 -8.90 -8.53
N TYR A 109 -35.59 -9.69 -9.47
CA TYR A 109 -34.58 -9.27 -10.44
C TYR A 109 -35.04 -8.11 -11.34
N THR A 110 -36.35 -7.90 -11.50
CA THR A 110 -36.88 -6.77 -12.29
C THR A 110 -36.62 -5.44 -11.57
N VAL A 111 -36.75 -5.40 -10.24
CA VAL A 111 -36.46 -4.22 -9.42
C VAL A 111 -34.98 -3.86 -9.52
N VAL A 112 -34.05 -4.83 -9.40
CA VAL A 112 -32.61 -4.56 -9.49
C VAL A 112 -32.22 -4.08 -10.91
N ARG A 113 -32.87 -4.59 -11.96
CA ARG A 113 -32.69 -4.07 -13.33
C ARG A 113 -33.23 -2.65 -13.49
N GLU A 114 -34.33 -2.29 -12.82
CA GLU A 114 -34.86 -0.92 -12.85
C GLU A 114 -33.98 0.06 -12.07
N VAL A 115 -33.42 -0.34 -10.92
CA VAL A 115 -32.39 0.42 -10.20
C VAL A 115 -31.18 0.70 -11.10
N VAL A 116 -30.72 -0.28 -11.89
CA VAL A 116 -29.64 -0.05 -12.88
C VAL A 116 -30.07 0.91 -13.98
N ARG A 117 -31.30 0.83 -14.53
CA ARG A 117 -31.81 1.82 -15.51
C ARG A 117 -31.86 3.22 -14.92
N SER A 118 -32.35 3.35 -13.69
CA SER A 118 -32.45 4.60 -12.92
C SER A 118 -31.08 5.24 -12.71
N ILE A 119 -30.05 4.45 -12.37
CA ILE A 119 -28.65 4.90 -12.33
C ILE A 119 -28.19 5.35 -13.72
N VAL A 120 -28.31 4.49 -14.74
CA VAL A 120 -27.78 4.71 -16.09
C VAL A 120 -28.37 5.98 -16.74
N ALA A 121 -29.66 6.26 -16.51
CA ALA A 121 -30.33 7.46 -16.98
C ALA A 121 -29.80 8.78 -16.34
N ARG A 122 -29.07 8.69 -15.22
CA ARG A 122 -28.43 9.82 -14.53
C ARG A 122 -26.91 9.87 -14.70
N VAL A 123 -26.30 9.00 -15.50
CA VAL A 123 -24.83 8.99 -15.70
C VAL A 123 -24.39 10.16 -16.57
N ASP A 124 -23.88 11.21 -15.92
CA ASP A 124 -23.17 12.30 -16.57
C ASP A 124 -21.64 12.06 -16.65
N PHE A 125 -20.97 12.86 -17.49
CA PHE A 125 -19.51 12.92 -17.59
C PHE A 125 -19.01 14.37 -17.57
N SER A 126 -19.57 15.16 -16.66
CA SER A 126 -19.24 16.57 -16.42
C SER A 126 -17.75 16.78 -16.16
N GLN A 127 -17.23 17.91 -16.64
CA GLN A 127 -15.91 18.40 -16.24
C GLN A 127 -16.03 19.05 -14.86
N ARG A 128 -15.15 18.67 -13.93
CA ARG A 128 -14.97 19.38 -12.66
C ARG A 128 -14.40 20.77 -12.89
N ARG A 129 -14.57 21.67 -11.91
CA ARG A 129 -13.66 22.80 -11.74
C ARG A 129 -12.26 22.26 -11.39
N VAL A 130 -11.24 22.81 -12.04
CA VAL A 130 -9.84 22.65 -11.62
C VAL A 130 -9.49 23.86 -10.75
N PRO A 131 -8.95 23.68 -9.53
CA PRO A 131 -8.54 24.79 -8.68
C PRO A 131 -7.27 25.47 -9.22
N ASP A 132 -7.12 26.76 -8.98
CA ASP A 132 -5.91 27.49 -9.35
C ASP A 132 -4.69 26.97 -8.56
N LEU A 133 -3.52 27.01 -9.18
CA LEU A 133 -2.25 26.60 -8.55
C LEU A 133 -1.99 27.35 -7.23
N ARG A 134 -2.55 28.56 -7.07
CA ARG A 134 -2.51 29.30 -5.82
C ARG A 134 -3.38 28.67 -4.73
N GLU A 135 -4.65 28.36 -5.04
CA GLU A 135 -5.60 27.73 -4.11
C GLU A 135 -5.05 26.39 -3.59
N VAL A 136 -4.50 25.56 -4.49
CA VAL A 136 -3.88 24.26 -4.15
C VAL A 136 -2.72 24.45 -3.16
N ARG A 137 -1.92 25.50 -3.32
CA ARG A 137 -0.72 25.74 -2.49
C ARG A 137 -1.03 26.36 -1.14
N GLU A 138 -2.08 27.18 -1.05
CA GLU A 138 -2.58 27.74 0.21
C GLU A 138 -3.25 26.68 1.10
N LYS A 139 -3.77 25.58 0.53
CA LYS A 139 -4.37 24.47 1.28
C LYS A 139 -3.36 23.49 1.92
N GLU A 140 -2.13 23.38 1.42
CA GLU A 140 -1.12 22.43 1.92
C GLU A 140 0.27 23.10 2.12
N PRO A 141 0.40 24.16 2.94
CA PRO A 141 1.63 24.95 3.04
C PRO A 141 2.85 24.14 3.49
N ASN A 142 2.63 23.07 4.27
CA ASN A 142 3.69 22.14 4.71
C ASN A 142 4.34 21.38 3.55
N ILE A 143 3.61 21.13 2.45
CA ILE A 143 4.14 20.48 1.25
C ILE A 143 4.97 21.48 0.43
N PHE A 144 4.39 22.65 0.18
CA PHE A 144 4.95 23.64 -0.75
C PHE A 144 6.02 24.57 -0.15
N SER A 145 6.32 24.43 1.15
CA SER A 145 7.49 25.04 1.81
C SER A 145 8.67 24.08 1.94
N ALA A 146 8.43 22.76 2.06
CA ALA A 146 9.47 21.75 2.21
C ALA A 146 9.99 21.19 0.88
N ILE A 147 9.14 21.11 -0.15
CA ILE A 147 9.52 20.66 -1.50
C ILE A 147 9.72 21.88 -2.41
N PRO A 148 10.88 22.03 -3.08
CA PRO A 148 11.13 23.16 -3.97
C PRO A 148 10.42 23.02 -5.32
N LEU A 149 10.19 24.15 -6.00
CA LEU A 149 9.63 24.21 -7.36
C LEU A 149 10.64 23.85 -8.48
N LYS A 150 11.92 23.61 -8.14
CA LYS A 150 12.99 23.34 -9.10
C LYS A 150 13.87 22.22 -8.59
N PHE A 151 14.13 21.26 -9.46
CA PHE A 151 14.92 20.05 -9.21
C PHE A 151 16.16 20.01 -10.11
N PHE A 152 17.13 19.14 -9.82
CA PHE A 152 18.36 19.04 -10.60
C PHE A 152 18.09 18.52 -12.04
N PRO A 153 18.35 19.32 -13.10
CA PRO A 153 17.92 19.00 -14.47
C PRO A 153 18.71 17.88 -15.16
N HIS A 154 19.76 17.37 -14.52
CA HIS A 154 20.61 16.29 -15.04
C HIS A 154 20.26 14.90 -14.45
N LEU A 155 19.27 14.84 -13.57
CA LEU A 155 18.74 13.61 -12.97
C LEU A 155 17.36 13.30 -13.56
N LYS A 156 17.04 12.01 -13.75
CA LYS A 156 15.67 11.60 -14.14
C LYS A 156 14.68 11.92 -13.02
N ASN A 157 15.02 11.58 -11.77
CA ASN A 157 14.15 11.81 -10.61
C ASN A 157 14.16 13.29 -10.19
N PRO A 158 13.03 13.85 -9.73
CA PRO A 158 13.00 15.19 -9.14
C PRO A 158 13.74 15.17 -7.79
N CYS A 159 15.00 15.63 -7.78
CA CYS A 159 15.85 15.67 -6.59
C CYS A 159 16.37 17.08 -6.28
N TRP A 160 16.67 17.34 -5.01
CA TRP A 160 17.20 18.59 -4.48
C TRP A 160 18.05 18.34 -3.22
N TYR A 161 18.89 19.31 -2.84
CA TYR A 161 19.52 19.31 -1.52
C TYR A 161 18.63 19.99 -0.49
N GLU A 162 18.31 19.29 0.60
CA GLU A 162 17.61 19.82 1.78
C GLU A 162 18.63 20.13 2.88
N GLU A 163 18.58 21.32 3.48
CA GLU A 163 19.49 21.71 4.57
C GLU A 163 19.14 20.95 5.86
N PHE A 164 20.15 20.33 6.47
CA PHE A 164 20.00 19.53 7.68
C PHE A 164 20.50 20.30 8.91
N PHE A 165 19.56 20.91 9.64
CA PHE A 165 19.81 21.69 10.86
C PHE A 165 20.05 20.86 12.12
N GLY A 166 20.07 19.52 12.01
CA GLY A 166 20.28 18.62 13.15
C GLY A 166 21.76 18.41 13.48
N ASN A 167 22.03 17.83 14.66
CA ASN A 167 23.34 17.27 14.93
C ASN A 167 23.60 16.11 13.95
N VAL A 168 24.79 16.06 13.33
CA VAL A 168 25.22 15.01 12.39
C VAL A 168 25.12 13.59 12.98
N THR A 169 25.18 13.44 14.31
CA THR A 169 24.99 12.15 15.01
C THR A 169 23.54 11.84 15.42
N ALA A 170 22.58 12.74 15.13
CA ALA A 170 21.18 12.50 15.42
C ALA A 170 20.58 11.43 14.49
N ASP A 171 19.53 10.78 14.96
CA ASP A 171 18.77 9.79 14.20
C ASP A 171 17.54 10.47 13.55
N PRO A 172 17.58 10.81 12.24
CA PRO A 172 16.44 11.45 11.58
C PRO A 172 15.27 10.47 11.36
N TYR A 173 15.52 9.16 11.39
CA TYR A 173 14.56 8.12 11.04
C TYR A 173 13.88 7.46 12.25
N GLY A 174 14.44 7.62 13.46
CA GLY A 174 14.01 6.92 14.67
C GLY A 174 12.57 7.18 15.15
N LYS A 175 11.87 8.15 14.54
CA LYS A 175 10.44 8.44 14.77
C LYS A 175 9.53 8.09 13.57
N ASN A 176 10.09 7.66 12.44
CA ASN A 176 9.36 7.45 11.19
C ASN A 176 8.30 6.32 11.34
N LEU A 177 7.04 6.67 11.12
CA LEU A 177 5.88 5.80 11.32
C LEU A 177 5.80 4.65 10.31
N TYR A 178 6.48 4.73 9.15
CA TYR A 178 6.64 3.62 8.23
C TYR A 178 7.70 2.62 8.71
N ALA A 179 8.77 3.08 9.35
CA ALA A 179 9.79 2.21 9.94
C ALA A 179 9.17 1.24 10.97
N LEU A 180 8.26 1.75 11.79
CA LEU A 180 7.56 0.97 12.83
C LEU A 180 6.64 -0.12 12.29
N TYR A 181 6.25 -0.10 11.01
CA TYR A 181 5.25 -1.00 10.45
C TYR A 181 5.72 -2.46 10.30
N SER A 182 7.01 -2.72 10.11
CA SER A 182 7.53 -4.10 10.07
C SER A 182 9.02 -4.22 10.37
N LYS A 183 9.46 -5.36 10.92
CA LYS A 183 10.89 -5.69 11.13
C LYS A 183 11.75 -5.56 9.87
N ARG A 184 11.15 -5.80 8.68
CA ARG A 184 11.84 -5.60 7.40
C ARG A 184 12.13 -4.13 7.14
N PHE A 185 11.20 -3.23 7.46
CA PHE A 185 11.39 -1.79 7.25
C PHE A 185 12.32 -1.22 8.31
N GLN A 186 12.19 -1.65 9.58
CA GLN A 186 13.16 -1.34 10.65
C GLN A 186 14.60 -1.57 10.19
N ALA A 187 14.91 -2.74 9.61
CA ALA A 187 16.25 -3.06 9.11
C ALA A 187 16.75 -2.13 7.98
N VAL A 188 15.86 -1.58 7.15
CA VAL A 188 16.21 -0.60 6.10
C VAL A 188 16.49 0.77 6.71
N TYR A 189 15.64 1.25 7.62
CA TYR A 189 15.86 2.52 8.32
C TYR A 189 17.09 2.46 9.25
N ASP A 190 17.40 1.30 9.83
CA ASP A 190 18.65 1.03 10.55
C ASP A 190 19.89 1.19 9.65
N HIS A 191 19.79 0.75 8.39
CA HIS A 191 20.87 0.94 7.42
C HIS A 191 20.97 2.41 6.98
N LEU A 192 19.85 3.06 6.66
CA LEU A 192 19.81 4.49 6.34
C LEU A 192 20.42 5.33 7.46
N ARG A 193 20.08 5.06 8.72
CA ARG A 193 20.62 5.69 9.92
C ARG A 193 22.15 5.59 10.00
N ARG A 194 22.70 4.39 9.79
CA ARG A 194 24.16 4.17 9.79
C ARG A 194 24.86 4.83 8.60
N ALA A 195 24.19 4.93 7.46
CA ALA A 195 24.71 5.56 6.25
C ALA A 195 24.63 7.10 6.29
N PHE A 196 23.69 7.67 7.05
CA PHE A 196 23.33 9.09 7.01
C PHE A 196 24.50 10.07 7.15
N PRO A 197 25.42 9.93 8.13
CA PRO A 197 26.53 10.89 8.27
C PRO A 197 27.48 10.93 7.07
N ALA A 198 27.61 9.82 6.33
CA ALA A 198 28.44 9.73 5.13
C ALA A 198 27.76 10.32 3.87
N HIS A 199 26.43 10.48 3.90
CA HIS A 199 25.63 11.04 2.80
C HIS A 199 25.30 12.53 2.98
N LEU A 200 25.66 13.13 4.12
CA LEU A 200 25.55 14.58 4.30
C LEU A 200 26.61 15.32 3.47
N HIS A 201 26.18 15.93 2.37
CA HIS A 201 27.00 16.84 1.58
C HIS A 201 27.31 18.10 2.40
N GLN A 202 28.59 18.44 2.53
CA GLN A 202 29.03 19.65 3.24
C GLN A 202 29.31 20.78 2.26
N HIS A 203 28.64 21.92 2.45
CA HIS A 203 28.85 23.12 1.65
C HIS A 203 28.77 24.35 2.55
N THR A 204 29.71 25.29 2.41
CA THR A 204 29.78 26.56 3.18
C THR A 204 29.57 26.43 4.71
N GLY A 205 30.03 25.32 5.30
CA GLY A 205 29.91 25.03 6.74
C GLY A 205 28.55 24.48 7.18
N ARG A 206 27.64 24.21 6.24
CA ARG A 206 26.32 23.61 6.44
C ARG A 206 26.27 22.18 5.89
N HIS A 207 25.35 21.38 6.41
CA HIS A 207 25.11 20.00 5.99
C HIS A 207 23.82 19.92 5.17
N TYR A 208 23.86 19.14 4.09
CA TYR A 208 22.73 18.94 3.18
C TYR A 208 22.52 17.45 2.90
N ARG A 209 21.28 16.98 2.90
CA ARG A 209 20.92 15.63 2.42
C ARG A 209 20.31 15.70 1.02
N LEU A 210 20.65 14.76 0.14
CA LEU A 210 19.97 14.64 -1.15
C LEU A 210 18.58 14.05 -0.93
N ARG A 211 17.53 14.80 -1.24
CA ARG A 211 16.15 14.31 -1.31
C ARG A 211 15.77 14.05 -2.76
N CYS A 212 14.92 13.06 -2.98
CA CYS A 212 14.35 12.73 -4.28
C CYS A 212 12.87 12.35 -4.14
N LEU A 213 12.10 12.62 -5.18
CA LEU A 213 10.70 12.19 -5.34
C LEU A 213 10.58 11.08 -6.40
N PRO A 214 9.41 10.40 -6.51
CA PRO A 214 9.17 9.43 -7.57
C PRO A 214 9.28 10.06 -8.95
N PHE A 215 9.95 9.38 -9.88
CA PHE A 215 9.85 9.67 -11.31
C PHE A 215 8.50 9.22 -11.88
N PHE A 216 7.92 8.16 -11.32
CA PHE A 216 6.64 7.61 -11.77
C PHE A 216 5.84 6.96 -10.62
N TYR A 217 4.53 6.78 -10.87
CA TYR A 217 3.58 6.23 -9.91
C TYR A 217 2.73 5.13 -10.55
N ILE A 218 2.54 3.99 -9.87
CA ILE A 218 1.53 2.99 -10.22
C ILE A 218 0.26 3.28 -9.40
N ILE A 219 -0.59 4.18 -9.91
CA ILE A 219 -1.68 4.82 -9.15
C ILE A 219 -2.96 3.99 -9.03
N GLY A 220 -3.13 2.96 -9.86
CA GLY A 220 -4.34 2.15 -9.87
C GLY A 220 -4.30 0.99 -10.88
N GLN A 221 -5.29 0.11 -10.91
CA GLN A 221 -6.45 0.02 -10.01
C GLN A 221 -6.31 -1.18 -9.05
N PRO A 222 -6.96 -1.15 -7.87
CA PRO A 222 -6.95 -2.30 -6.98
C PRO A 222 -7.61 -3.50 -7.67
N LYS A 223 -7.03 -4.69 -7.45
CA LYS A 223 -7.41 -5.98 -8.08
C LYS A 223 -7.22 -6.08 -9.60
N CYS A 224 -6.70 -5.05 -10.25
CA CYS A 224 -6.34 -5.07 -11.67
C CYS A 224 -4.88 -5.51 -11.94
N GLY A 225 -4.18 -6.02 -10.93
CA GLY A 225 -2.84 -6.63 -11.09
C GLY A 225 -1.64 -5.75 -10.76
N THR A 226 -1.83 -4.55 -10.18
CA THR A 226 -0.75 -3.60 -9.85
C THR A 226 0.43 -4.19 -9.05
N THR A 227 0.19 -5.15 -8.14
CA THR A 227 1.27 -5.88 -7.45
C THR A 227 2.13 -6.71 -8.40
N ASP A 228 1.58 -7.32 -9.45
CA ASP A 228 2.35 -8.09 -10.44
C ASP A 228 3.24 -7.18 -11.30
N LEU A 229 2.74 -6.00 -11.68
CA LEU A 229 3.55 -4.99 -12.39
C LEU A 229 4.67 -4.44 -11.51
N TYR A 230 4.37 -4.10 -10.24
CA TYR A 230 5.39 -3.68 -9.27
C TYR A 230 6.46 -4.76 -9.04
N ASP A 231 6.03 -6.01 -8.86
CA ASP A 231 6.91 -7.16 -8.65
C ASP A 231 7.82 -7.44 -9.85
N ARG A 232 7.36 -7.10 -11.07
CA ARG A 232 8.14 -7.19 -12.32
C ARG A 232 9.06 -6.00 -12.53
N LEU A 233 8.59 -4.78 -12.28
CA LEU A 233 9.38 -3.57 -12.47
C LEU A 233 10.59 -3.54 -11.54
N ARG A 234 10.47 -3.98 -10.28
CA ARG A 234 11.62 -4.04 -9.34
C ARG A 234 12.72 -5.06 -9.69
N LEU A 235 12.56 -5.81 -10.77
CA LEU A 235 13.59 -6.69 -11.33
C LEU A 235 14.36 -6.03 -12.49
N HIS A 236 13.95 -4.83 -12.93
CA HIS A 236 14.65 -4.02 -13.90
C HIS A 236 15.79 -3.24 -13.21
N PRO A 237 17.05 -3.29 -13.68
CA PRO A 237 18.21 -2.74 -12.96
C PRO A 237 18.19 -1.20 -12.81
N GLU A 238 17.43 -0.50 -13.65
CA GLU A 238 17.20 0.95 -13.53
C GLU A 238 15.98 1.33 -12.67
N VAL A 239 15.15 0.38 -12.18
CA VAL A 239 13.89 0.71 -11.50
C VAL A 239 13.92 0.30 -10.04
N HIS A 240 14.04 1.30 -9.18
CA HIS A 240 13.96 1.15 -7.73
C HIS A 240 12.60 1.63 -7.24
N PHE A 241 12.10 1.05 -6.15
CA PHE A 241 10.85 1.48 -5.49
C PHE A 241 11.15 1.86 -4.04
N THR A 242 10.21 2.60 -3.46
CA THR A 242 10.14 2.84 -2.01
C THR A 242 10.31 1.57 -1.18
N THR A 243 10.85 1.73 0.04
CA THR A 243 11.02 0.66 1.07
C THR A 243 9.79 -0.23 1.25
N MET A 244 8.59 0.32 1.02
CA MET A 244 7.32 -0.40 0.95
C MET A 244 6.52 -0.07 -0.31
N LYS A 245 5.78 -1.06 -0.84
CA LYS A 245 4.61 -0.79 -1.70
C LYS A 245 3.47 -0.24 -0.85
N GLU A 246 2.60 0.58 -1.47
CA GLU A 246 1.38 1.10 -0.86
C GLU A 246 1.60 1.91 0.45
N PRO A 247 2.47 2.93 0.44
CA PRO A 247 2.59 3.88 1.55
C PRO A 247 1.28 4.65 1.81
N HIS A 248 0.42 4.83 0.80
CA HIS A 248 -0.88 5.51 0.88
C HIS A 248 -0.82 6.95 1.43
N TRP A 249 0.33 7.62 1.28
CA TRP A 249 0.53 8.96 1.85
C TRP A 249 -0.43 9.98 1.26
N TRP A 250 -0.40 10.15 -0.07
CA TRP A 250 -1.22 11.11 -0.81
C TRP A 250 -2.74 10.99 -0.54
N THR A 251 -3.27 9.78 -0.28
CA THR A 251 -4.72 9.56 -0.17
C THR A 251 -5.24 9.42 1.25
N ARG A 252 -4.49 8.80 2.16
CA ARG A 252 -5.00 8.43 3.50
C ARG A 252 -4.07 8.83 4.63
N LYS A 253 -2.80 8.45 4.56
CA LYS A 253 -1.91 8.55 5.71
C LYS A 253 -1.54 9.99 6.06
N ARG A 254 -1.47 10.90 5.08
CA ARG A 254 -1.29 12.34 5.35
C ARG A 254 -2.47 13.00 6.07
N PHE A 255 -3.60 12.30 6.15
CA PHE A 255 -4.82 12.70 6.88
C PHE A 255 -5.04 11.87 8.17
N GLY A 256 -4.07 11.04 8.56
CA GLY A 256 -4.22 10.16 9.72
C GLY A 256 -5.16 8.96 9.51
N ILE A 257 -5.71 8.78 8.30
CA ILE A 257 -6.63 7.68 7.99
C ILE A 257 -5.84 6.39 7.83
N ILE A 258 -6.10 5.40 8.69
CA ILE A 258 -5.60 4.02 8.53
C ILE A 258 -6.76 3.10 8.09
N ARG A 259 -7.89 3.20 8.80
CA ARG A 259 -9.22 2.76 8.38
C ARG A 259 -10.23 3.77 8.92
N LEU A 260 -11.21 4.17 8.12
CA LEU A 260 -12.25 5.14 8.56
C LEU A 260 -13.03 4.63 9.78
N SER A 261 -13.27 3.30 9.84
CA SER A 261 -13.87 2.60 10.99
C SER A 261 -13.11 2.73 12.31
N ASN A 262 -11.87 3.23 12.30
CA ASN A 262 -11.02 3.34 13.48
C ASN A 262 -10.88 4.81 13.97
N GLY A 263 -11.56 5.76 13.31
CA GLY A 263 -11.34 7.19 13.49
C GLY A 263 -10.03 7.69 12.86
N PHE A 264 -9.69 8.94 13.15
CA PHE A 264 -8.43 9.55 12.73
C PHE A 264 -7.31 9.21 13.73
N HIS A 265 -6.15 8.82 13.21
CA HIS A 265 -4.91 8.75 13.96
C HIS A 265 -4.06 10.00 13.69
N ASN A 266 -2.87 10.10 14.29
CA ASN A 266 -1.92 11.14 13.92
C ASN A 266 -1.57 11.04 12.42
N PRO A 267 -1.63 12.16 11.66
CA PRO A 267 -1.11 12.21 10.29
C PRO A 267 0.33 11.71 10.18
N TYR A 268 0.64 11.01 9.10
CA TYR A 268 2.01 10.66 8.74
C TYR A 268 2.69 11.92 8.17
N PRO A 269 3.75 12.44 8.82
CA PRO A 269 4.45 13.63 8.35
C PRO A 269 4.93 13.53 6.91
N LEU A 270 5.15 14.68 6.27
CA LEU A 270 5.77 14.73 4.95
C LEU A 270 7.18 14.13 4.96
N ASN A 271 7.98 14.42 5.98
CA ASN A 271 9.32 13.83 6.13
C ASN A 271 9.27 12.30 6.15
N ASP A 272 8.32 11.70 6.88
CA ASP A 272 8.16 10.25 6.91
C ASP A 272 7.97 9.63 5.51
N TYR A 273 7.26 10.34 4.62
CA TYR A 273 7.06 9.95 3.22
C TYR A 273 8.31 10.21 2.36
N LEU A 274 9.00 11.33 2.55
CA LEU A 274 10.24 11.63 1.82
C LEU A 274 11.36 10.61 2.16
N ASP A 275 11.47 10.18 3.41
CA ASP A 275 12.47 9.19 3.84
C ASP A 275 12.29 7.81 3.16
N LEU A 276 11.13 7.52 2.58
CA LEU A 276 10.92 6.28 1.80
C LEU A 276 11.77 6.23 0.52
N PHE A 277 12.29 7.38 0.06
CA PHE A 277 13.11 7.52 -1.15
C PHE A 277 14.61 7.58 -0.85
N ASP A 278 15.01 7.89 0.38
CA ASP A 278 16.40 8.16 0.76
C ASP A 278 17.34 6.99 0.43
N GLN A 279 16.88 5.73 0.47
CA GLN A 279 17.72 4.58 0.07
C GLN A 279 18.16 4.66 -1.40
N THR A 280 17.30 5.20 -2.28
CA THR A 280 17.64 5.38 -3.69
C THR A 280 18.29 6.74 -3.94
N ALA A 281 17.94 7.79 -3.18
CA ALA A 281 18.65 9.07 -3.23
C ALA A 281 20.14 8.90 -2.89
N ASN A 282 20.45 8.14 -1.84
CA ASN A 282 21.81 7.74 -1.47
C ASN A 282 22.54 7.05 -2.63
N GLN A 283 21.91 6.07 -3.28
CA GLN A 283 22.49 5.36 -4.43
C GLN A 283 22.73 6.28 -5.65
N ILE A 284 21.85 7.26 -5.86
CA ILE A 284 22.04 8.31 -6.88
C ILE A 284 23.24 9.20 -6.51
N GLN A 285 23.41 9.55 -5.23
CA GLN A 285 24.55 10.33 -4.72
C GLN A 285 25.88 9.57 -4.81
N ASP A 286 25.90 8.28 -4.49
CA ASP A 286 27.04 7.38 -4.70
C ASP A 286 27.44 7.35 -6.19
N HIS A 287 26.46 7.20 -7.09
CA HIS A 287 26.72 7.23 -8.53
C HIS A 287 27.24 8.61 -8.98
N LEU A 288 26.72 9.72 -8.46
CA LEU A 288 27.20 11.07 -8.80
C LEU A 288 28.65 11.31 -8.37
N THR A 289 29.03 10.86 -7.17
CA THR A 289 30.41 11.03 -6.67
C THR A 289 31.41 10.08 -7.34
N SER A 290 31.03 8.80 -7.50
CA SER A 290 31.86 7.75 -8.12
C SER A 290 32.22 8.03 -9.59
N ASN A 291 31.34 8.72 -10.33
CA ASN A 291 31.60 9.10 -11.74
C ASN A 291 32.83 9.99 -11.96
N SER A 292 33.43 10.53 -10.90
CA SER A 292 34.75 11.19 -10.95
C SER A 292 35.89 10.25 -11.42
N SER A 293 35.71 8.93 -11.33
CA SER A 293 36.76 7.91 -11.50
C SER A 293 36.43 6.83 -12.54
N LYS A 294 36.17 7.24 -13.79
CA LYS A 294 36.24 6.48 -15.06
C LYS A 294 35.39 5.19 -15.24
N THR A 295 34.86 5.06 -16.46
CA THR A 295 34.54 3.77 -17.13
C THR A 295 33.48 2.86 -16.49
N HIS A 296 32.44 3.42 -15.87
CA HIS A 296 31.20 2.68 -15.59
C HIS A 296 30.04 3.21 -16.45
N LYS A 297 29.23 2.30 -16.99
CA LYS A 297 28.09 2.63 -17.85
C LYS A 297 27.01 3.29 -16.98
N LYS A 298 26.70 4.57 -17.23
CA LYS A 298 25.74 5.35 -16.44
C LYS A 298 24.38 4.63 -16.38
N VAL A 299 24.04 4.09 -15.21
CA VAL A 299 22.73 3.52 -14.91
C VAL A 299 21.87 4.65 -14.36
N ASP A 300 20.97 5.19 -15.19
CA ASP A 300 20.01 6.22 -14.80
C ASP A 300 18.85 5.61 -14.00
N ILE A 301 19.11 5.35 -12.71
CA ILE A 301 18.12 4.83 -11.76
C ILE A 301 16.90 5.76 -11.70
N ILE A 302 15.70 5.19 -11.76
CA ILE A 302 14.42 5.86 -11.51
C ILE A 302 13.71 5.28 -10.29
N ILE A 303 13.02 6.17 -9.57
CA ILE A 303 12.25 5.88 -8.35
C ILE A 303 10.77 5.73 -8.71
N GLY A 304 10.16 4.63 -8.29
CA GLY A 304 8.73 4.37 -8.38
C GLY A 304 8.00 4.48 -7.05
N GLU A 305 6.79 5.03 -7.10
CA GLU A 305 5.73 4.88 -6.09
C GLU A 305 4.68 3.88 -6.64
N ALA A 306 3.92 3.18 -5.79
CA ALA A 306 2.95 2.17 -6.23
C ALA A 306 1.71 2.02 -5.34
N SER A 307 1.12 3.13 -4.88
CA SER A 307 -0.16 3.12 -4.16
C SER A 307 -1.35 3.03 -5.12
N ALA A 308 -1.96 1.85 -5.23
CA ALA A 308 -3.17 1.64 -6.05
C ALA A 308 -4.46 2.30 -5.48
N SER A 309 -4.33 3.18 -4.48
CA SER A 309 -5.36 4.10 -4.03
C SER A 309 -5.30 5.44 -4.77
N THR A 310 -4.10 5.86 -5.21
CA THR A 310 -3.81 7.24 -5.64
C THR A 310 -4.74 7.71 -6.76
N MET A 311 -5.19 6.83 -7.66
CA MET A 311 -6.10 7.22 -8.75
C MET A 311 -7.54 7.55 -8.31
N TRP A 312 -8.06 6.92 -7.26
CA TRP A 312 -9.51 6.91 -6.96
C TRP A 312 -9.89 7.37 -5.54
N ASP A 313 -8.94 7.51 -4.63
CA ASP A 313 -9.19 7.59 -3.20
C ASP A 313 -9.06 9.02 -2.66
N ASN A 314 -10.01 9.88 -3.02
CA ASN A 314 -10.10 11.26 -2.51
C ASN A 314 -11.03 11.38 -1.27
N ASN A 315 -11.39 10.26 -0.63
CA ASN A 315 -12.35 10.17 0.49
C ASN A 315 -12.04 11.04 1.72
N ALA A 316 -10.84 11.62 1.82
CA ALA A 316 -10.51 12.57 2.88
C ALA A 316 -11.20 13.95 2.69
N TRP A 317 -11.59 14.33 1.47
CA TRP A 317 -11.94 15.72 1.12
C TRP A 317 -12.99 16.35 2.05
N VAL A 318 -14.05 15.63 2.40
CA VAL A 318 -15.17 16.10 3.23
C VAL A 318 -14.77 16.43 4.68
N TYR A 319 -13.58 16.01 5.12
CA TYR A 319 -13.06 16.28 6.47
C TYR A 319 -11.96 17.33 6.53
N PHE A 320 -11.38 17.72 5.38
CA PHE A 320 -10.19 18.58 5.31
C PHE A 320 -10.27 19.73 4.29
N TYR A 321 -11.16 19.63 3.29
CA TYR A 321 -11.25 20.58 2.17
C TYR A 321 -12.66 21.14 1.91
N ASP A 322 -13.71 20.43 2.33
CA ASP A 322 -15.08 20.97 2.33
C ASP A 322 -15.21 22.08 3.40
N ASN A 323 -15.91 23.15 3.03
CA ASN A 323 -16.26 24.28 3.90
C ASN A 323 -17.74 24.23 4.32
N GLY A 324 -18.49 23.17 3.96
CA GLY A 324 -19.94 23.04 4.16
C GLY A 324 -20.78 23.58 3.00
N THR A 325 -20.15 24.02 1.92
CA THR A 325 -20.77 24.62 0.72
C THR A 325 -20.59 23.78 -0.54
N GLU A 326 -19.70 22.78 -0.52
CA GLU A 326 -19.21 22.15 -1.75
C GLU A 326 -20.02 20.90 -2.13
N VAL A 327 -20.59 20.89 -3.33
CA VAL A 327 -21.36 19.75 -3.86
C VAL A 327 -20.43 18.61 -4.31
N GLU A 328 -19.22 18.95 -4.76
CA GLU A 328 -18.17 18.04 -5.23
C GLU A 328 -16.83 18.41 -4.58
N PRO A 329 -15.81 17.54 -4.57
CA PRO A 329 -14.53 17.88 -3.94
C PRO A 329 -13.83 19.05 -4.68
N PRO A 330 -13.51 20.17 -3.99
CA PRO A 330 -12.84 21.31 -4.62
C PRO A 330 -11.36 21.04 -4.93
N PHE A 331 -10.75 20.05 -4.28
CA PHE A 331 -9.37 19.61 -4.50
C PHE A 331 -9.30 18.08 -4.53
N LEU A 332 -8.56 17.54 -5.50
CA LEU A 332 -8.30 16.10 -5.66
C LEU A 332 -6.79 15.84 -5.58
N VAL A 333 -6.39 14.59 -5.27
CA VAL A 333 -4.98 14.21 -5.05
C VAL A 333 -4.07 14.56 -6.23
N GLN A 334 -4.56 14.44 -7.47
CA GLN A 334 -3.82 14.83 -8.66
C GLN A 334 -3.51 16.34 -8.75
N ASP A 335 -4.30 17.22 -8.14
CA ASP A 335 -4.03 18.66 -8.12
C ASP A 335 -2.77 18.96 -7.30
N PHE A 336 -2.66 18.34 -6.13
CA PHE A 336 -1.49 18.43 -5.26
C PHE A 336 -0.25 17.77 -5.89
N ILE A 337 -0.40 16.61 -6.55
CA ILE A 337 0.72 15.97 -7.25
C ILE A 337 1.18 16.81 -8.45
N HIS A 338 0.27 17.38 -9.25
CA HIS A 338 0.61 18.26 -10.37
C HIS A 338 1.32 19.54 -9.90
N ALA A 339 0.87 20.13 -8.79
CA ALA A 339 1.47 21.32 -8.21
C ALA A 339 2.90 21.11 -7.64
N VAL A 340 3.29 19.86 -7.36
CA VAL A 340 4.64 19.50 -6.88
C VAL A 340 5.51 18.93 -8.01
N GLN A 341 4.92 18.17 -8.93
CA GLN A 341 5.59 17.45 -10.02
C GLN A 341 4.73 17.47 -11.30
N PRO A 342 4.71 18.58 -12.05
CA PRO A 342 3.89 18.68 -13.26
C PRO A 342 4.29 17.68 -14.34
N ASP A 343 5.58 17.32 -14.43
CA ASP A 343 6.14 16.33 -15.39
C ASP A 343 6.04 14.85 -14.96
N ALA A 344 5.35 14.55 -13.85
CA ALA A 344 5.23 13.19 -13.32
C ALA A 344 4.58 12.21 -14.33
N ARG A 345 4.90 10.91 -14.20
CA ARG A 345 4.33 9.85 -15.04
C ARG A 345 3.54 8.83 -14.24
N PHE A 346 2.46 8.35 -14.83
CA PHE A 346 1.46 7.51 -14.19
C PHE A 346 1.24 6.23 -14.98
N ILE A 347 1.21 5.09 -14.30
CA ILE A 347 0.84 3.80 -14.88
C ILE A 347 -0.44 3.32 -14.22
N VAL A 348 -1.40 2.97 -15.07
CA VAL A 348 -2.76 2.57 -14.72
C VAL A 348 -3.01 1.17 -15.27
N MET A 349 -3.25 0.20 -14.40
CA MET A 349 -3.73 -1.13 -14.80
C MET A 349 -5.23 -1.23 -14.58
N LEU A 350 -5.97 -1.48 -15.65
CA LEU A 350 -7.40 -1.78 -15.62
C LEU A 350 -7.65 -3.27 -15.90
N ARG A 351 -8.88 -3.69 -15.68
CA ARG A 351 -9.44 -5.03 -15.90
C ARG A 351 -10.94 -4.83 -16.17
N ASP A 352 -11.63 -5.79 -16.79
CA ASP A 352 -13.10 -5.85 -16.74
C ASP A 352 -13.61 -5.45 -15.32
N PRO A 353 -14.39 -4.37 -15.18
CA PRO A 353 -14.81 -3.86 -13.88
C PRO A 353 -15.75 -4.82 -13.13
N VAL A 354 -16.46 -5.70 -13.84
CA VAL A 354 -17.31 -6.77 -13.29
C VAL A 354 -16.42 -7.80 -12.60
N GLU A 355 -15.47 -8.37 -13.32
CA GLU A 355 -14.50 -9.32 -12.78
C GLU A 355 -13.52 -8.69 -11.77
N ARG A 356 -13.26 -7.38 -11.84
CA ARG A 356 -12.55 -6.63 -10.78
C ARG A 356 -13.39 -6.61 -9.51
N LEU A 357 -14.67 -6.22 -9.57
CA LEU A 357 -15.55 -6.15 -8.41
C LEU A 357 -15.66 -7.50 -7.70
N TYR A 358 -15.92 -8.58 -8.45
CA TYR A 358 -15.97 -9.93 -7.88
C TYR A 358 -14.59 -10.37 -7.33
N SER A 359 -13.49 -10.00 -7.99
CA SER A 359 -12.14 -10.22 -7.44
C SER A 359 -11.81 -9.36 -6.21
N ASP A 360 -12.55 -8.28 -5.96
CA ASP A 360 -12.43 -7.41 -4.78
C ASP A 360 -13.20 -8.02 -3.61
N TYR A 361 -14.46 -8.38 -3.82
CA TYR A 361 -15.29 -9.16 -2.90
C TYR A 361 -14.56 -10.42 -2.41
N LEU A 362 -14.05 -11.25 -3.33
CA LEU A 362 -13.32 -12.47 -2.97
C LEU A 362 -12.09 -12.19 -2.09
N TYR A 363 -11.43 -11.03 -2.26
CA TYR A 363 -10.23 -10.66 -1.51
C TYR A 363 -10.52 -10.00 -0.16
N PHE A 364 -11.46 -9.04 -0.10
CA PHE A 364 -11.74 -8.21 1.07
C PHE A 364 -12.96 -8.63 1.90
N GLY A 365 -13.91 -9.37 1.32
CA GLY A 365 -15.11 -9.84 2.02
C GLY A 365 -14.79 -10.74 3.22
N MET A 366 -15.81 -10.98 4.04
CA MET A 366 -15.71 -11.68 5.33
C MET A 366 -15.46 -13.20 5.20
N ALA A 367 -15.57 -13.92 6.32
CA ALA A 367 -15.71 -15.38 6.29
C ALA A 367 -17.05 -15.77 5.63
N ASN A 368 -17.17 -17.03 5.19
CA ASN A 368 -18.37 -17.60 4.55
C ASN A 368 -18.82 -16.85 3.29
N LYS A 369 -17.93 -16.74 2.30
CA LYS A 369 -18.23 -16.20 0.97
C LYS A 369 -19.01 -17.21 0.11
N SER A 370 -19.96 -16.70 -0.66
CA SER A 370 -20.68 -17.47 -1.69
C SER A 370 -20.95 -16.59 -2.92
N VAL A 371 -21.63 -17.11 -3.95
CA VAL A 371 -21.99 -16.33 -5.15
C VAL A 371 -23.34 -15.62 -4.99
N GLU A 372 -24.15 -16.09 -4.05
CA GLU A 372 -25.43 -15.55 -3.58
C GLU A 372 -25.19 -14.33 -2.67
N ASP A 373 -24.33 -14.44 -1.64
CA ASP A 373 -23.92 -13.31 -0.80
C ASP A 373 -23.27 -12.18 -1.62
N PHE A 374 -22.57 -12.52 -2.73
CA PHE A 374 -22.10 -11.52 -3.68
C PHE A 374 -23.23 -10.84 -4.46
N HIS A 375 -24.28 -11.58 -4.86
CA HIS A 375 -25.45 -11.03 -5.55
C HIS A 375 -26.26 -10.08 -4.65
N GLU A 376 -26.52 -10.48 -3.41
CA GLU A 376 -27.23 -9.68 -2.40
C GLU A 376 -26.50 -8.35 -2.17
N ARG A 377 -25.17 -8.41 -1.91
CA ARG A 377 -24.35 -7.21 -1.68
C ARG A 377 -24.26 -6.30 -2.91
N VAL A 378 -24.23 -6.86 -4.13
CA VAL A 378 -24.29 -6.07 -5.36
C VAL A 378 -25.61 -5.31 -5.44
N SER A 379 -26.73 -6.00 -5.17
CA SER A 379 -28.07 -5.39 -5.19
C SER A 379 -28.23 -4.31 -4.11
N GLU A 380 -27.76 -4.55 -2.88
CA GLU A 380 -27.72 -3.56 -1.80
C GLU A 380 -26.88 -2.33 -2.18
N SER A 381 -25.68 -2.55 -2.71
CA SER A 381 -24.78 -1.45 -3.13
C SER A 381 -25.35 -0.62 -4.29
N LEU A 382 -26.10 -1.24 -5.20
CA LEU A 382 -26.76 -0.55 -6.30
C LEU A 382 -27.89 0.35 -5.79
N ASN A 383 -28.74 -0.12 -4.86
CA ASN A 383 -29.79 0.69 -4.24
C ASN A 383 -29.19 1.90 -3.48
N LEU A 384 -28.14 1.68 -2.69
CA LEU A 384 -27.44 2.75 -1.97
C LEU A 384 -26.83 3.81 -2.93
N PHE A 385 -26.29 3.38 -4.07
CA PHE A 385 -25.72 4.28 -5.07
C PHE A 385 -26.79 5.05 -5.86
N GLU A 386 -27.91 4.41 -6.19
CA GLU A 386 -29.07 5.03 -6.85
C GLU A 386 -29.70 6.13 -5.99
N GLY A 387 -29.92 5.86 -4.70
CA GLY A 387 -30.44 6.85 -3.75
C GLY A 387 -29.53 8.07 -3.59
N CYS A 388 -28.20 7.93 -3.74
CA CYS A 388 -27.30 9.09 -3.78
C CYS A 388 -27.45 9.88 -5.09
N LEU A 389 -27.53 9.20 -6.24
CA LEU A 389 -27.70 9.82 -7.55
C LEU A 389 -29.08 10.48 -7.75
N ALA A 390 -30.07 10.16 -6.91
CA ALA A 390 -31.35 10.86 -6.90
C ALA A 390 -31.22 12.33 -6.45
N GLU A 391 -30.23 12.66 -5.61
CA GLU A 391 -30.02 13.99 -5.03
C GLU A 391 -28.74 14.69 -5.50
N ARG A 392 -27.72 13.94 -5.96
CA ARG A 392 -26.34 14.42 -6.10
C ARG A 392 -25.69 13.97 -7.40
N SER A 393 -24.67 14.72 -7.84
CA SER A 393 -23.87 14.36 -9.01
C SER A 393 -23.08 13.08 -8.79
N ILE A 394 -22.68 12.44 -9.90
CA ILE A 394 -21.89 11.20 -9.82
C ILE A 394 -20.54 11.39 -9.12
N ARG A 395 -19.88 12.54 -9.30
CA ARG A 395 -18.62 12.86 -8.62
C ARG A 395 -18.82 13.04 -7.12
N SER A 396 -19.90 13.68 -6.70
CA SER A 396 -20.29 13.76 -5.28
C SER A 396 -20.46 12.37 -4.68
N CYS A 397 -21.19 11.47 -5.35
CA CYS A 397 -21.46 10.12 -4.85
C CYS A 397 -20.22 9.21 -4.79
N ILE A 398 -19.37 9.16 -5.83
CA ILE A 398 -18.17 8.28 -5.81
C ILE A 398 -17.11 8.71 -4.79
N TYR A 399 -17.13 9.97 -4.36
CA TYR A 399 -16.25 10.51 -3.32
C TYR A 399 -16.97 10.73 -1.98
N ASN A 400 -18.23 10.30 -1.83
CA ASN A 400 -18.96 10.35 -0.56
C ASN A 400 -18.47 9.21 0.36
N THR A 401 -17.70 9.58 1.38
CA THR A 401 -17.06 8.63 2.28
C THR A 401 -18.04 7.83 3.13
N THR A 402 -19.19 8.41 3.49
CA THR A 402 -20.25 7.71 4.22
C THR A 402 -20.86 6.62 3.35
N LEU A 403 -21.27 6.96 2.12
CA LEU A 403 -21.77 6.00 1.13
C LEU A 403 -20.73 4.91 0.82
N ASN A 404 -19.47 5.29 0.64
CA ASN A 404 -18.36 4.38 0.35
C ASN A 404 -18.02 3.41 1.50
N ASN A 405 -18.42 3.73 2.74
CA ASN A 405 -18.32 2.83 3.89
C ASN A 405 -19.58 1.98 4.10
N LEU A 406 -20.76 2.46 3.66
CA LEU A 406 -22.03 1.73 3.74
C LEU A 406 -22.17 0.65 2.66
N MET A 407 -21.76 0.92 1.41
CA MET A 407 -21.87 -0.05 0.31
C MET A 407 -21.06 -1.33 0.59
N PRO A 408 -21.69 -2.52 0.72
CA PRO A 408 -20.98 -3.77 1.05
C PRO A 408 -20.08 -4.31 -0.07
N VAL A 409 -20.23 -3.85 -1.32
CA VAL A 409 -19.22 -4.04 -2.37
C VAL A 409 -18.88 -2.72 -3.07
N ARG A 410 -17.61 -2.56 -3.43
CA ARG A 410 -17.04 -1.30 -3.91
C ARG A 410 -17.25 -1.12 -5.42
N LEU A 411 -18.50 -0.81 -5.79
CA LEU A 411 -18.95 -0.50 -7.16
C LEU A 411 -18.15 0.65 -7.78
N GLN A 412 -18.11 1.79 -7.07
CA GLN A 412 -17.49 3.06 -7.48
C GLN A 412 -16.05 2.90 -7.98
N VAL A 413 -15.26 2.02 -7.36
CA VAL A 413 -13.85 1.75 -7.73
C VAL A 413 -13.71 1.16 -9.15
N GLY A 414 -14.79 0.63 -9.74
CA GLY A 414 -14.85 0.18 -11.14
C GLY A 414 -15.20 1.29 -12.15
N LEU A 415 -15.60 2.47 -11.72
CA LEU A 415 -16.03 3.59 -12.58
C LEU A 415 -14.82 4.36 -13.13
N TYR A 416 -13.88 3.63 -13.74
CA TYR A 416 -12.54 4.08 -14.10
C TYR A 416 -12.49 5.40 -14.87
N VAL A 417 -13.50 5.65 -15.70
CA VAL A 417 -13.54 6.82 -16.58
C VAL A 417 -13.78 8.13 -15.84
N ILE A 418 -14.50 8.13 -14.70
CA ILE A 418 -14.68 9.37 -13.92
C ILE A 418 -13.34 9.80 -13.34
N TYR A 419 -12.66 8.87 -12.67
CA TYR A 419 -11.30 9.08 -12.17
C TYR A 419 -10.34 9.48 -13.30
N LEU A 420 -10.36 8.81 -14.45
CA LEU A 420 -9.48 9.15 -15.57
C LEU A 420 -9.74 10.56 -16.12
N LEU A 421 -10.99 11.01 -16.22
CA LEU A 421 -11.33 12.36 -16.66
C LEU A 421 -10.82 13.40 -15.65
N ASP A 422 -10.96 13.15 -14.36
CA ASP A 422 -10.48 14.06 -13.30
C ASP A 422 -8.94 14.10 -13.22
N TRP A 423 -8.23 13.07 -13.69
CA TRP A 423 -6.77 13.05 -13.87
C TRP A 423 -6.32 13.76 -15.16
N LEU A 424 -7.02 13.52 -16.27
CA LEU A 424 -6.77 14.18 -17.57
C LEU A 424 -7.14 15.68 -17.58
N SER A 425 -7.77 16.20 -16.51
CA SER A 425 -8.02 17.64 -16.36
C SER A 425 -6.79 18.43 -15.88
N VAL A 426 -5.71 17.75 -15.47
CA VAL A 426 -4.45 18.39 -15.01
C VAL A 426 -3.19 17.78 -15.62
N PHE A 427 -3.19 16.47 -15.97
CA PHE A 427 -2.05 15.82 -16.62
C PHE A 427 -2.32 15.53 -18.10
N SER A 428 -1.29 15.65 -18.94
CA SER A 428 -1.39 15.26 -20.34
C SER A 428 -1.61 13.74 -20.50
N ARG A 429 -2.21 13.33 -21.61
CA ARG A 429 -2.45 11.91 -21.92
C ARG A 429 -1.14 11.13 -22.03
N GLU A 430 -0.11 11.80 -22.51
CA GLU A 430 1.23 11.29 -22.77
C GLU A 430 1.98 10.97 -21.46
N GLN A 431 1.47 11.45 -20.32
CA GLN A 431 1.93 11.13 -18.96
C GLN A 431 1.18 9.96 -18.31
N ILE A 432 0.13 9.40 -18.94
CA ILE A 432 -0.72 8.35 -18.33
C ILE A 432 -0.74 7.09 -19.22
N LEU A 433 0.10 6.10 -18.91
CA LEU A 433 0.09 4.81 -19.56
C LEU A 433 -1.02 3.92 -18.98
N ILE A 434 -2.03 3.60 -19.79
CA ILE A 434 -3.09 2.65 -19.42
C ILE A 434 -2.84 1.27 -20.05
N LEU A 435 -2.98 0.24 -19.23
CA LEU A 435 -2.79 -1.18 -19.54
C LEU A 435 -4.04 -1.98 -19.15
N ARG A 436 -4.38 -3.01 -19.92
CA ARG A 436 -5.37 -4.04 -19.56
C ARG A 436 -4.67 -5.23 -18.92
N LEU A 437 -5.24 -5.76 -17.83
CA LEU A 437 -4.77 -6.99 -17.18
C LEU A 437 -4.89 -8.20 -18.10
N GLU A 438 -5.92 -8.21 -18.94
CA GLU A 438 -6.19 -9.26 -19.93
C GLU A 438 -5.01 -9.37 -20.92
N ASP A 439 -4.58 -8.23 -21.48
CA ASP A 439 -3.46 -8.18 -22.43
C ASP A 439 -2.11 -8.46 -21.75
N HIS A 440 -1.93 -7.99 -20.51
CA HIS A 440 -0.77 -8.34 -19.69
C HIS A 440 -0.71 -9.84 -19.42
N ALA A 441 -1.82 -10.48 -19.08
CA ALA A 441 -1.88 -11.92 -18.84
C ALA A 441 -1.61 -12.72 -20.14
N ALA A 442 -2.15 -12.28 -21.28
CA ALA A 442 -1.95 -12.92 -22.57
C ALA A 442 -0.52 -12.75 -23.12
N ASN A 443 0.06 -11.54 -23.08
CA ASN A 443 1.42 -11.29 -23.56
C ASN A 443 2.19 -10.27 -22.70
N ARG A 444 2.64 -10.76 -21.55
CA ARG A 444 3.55 -10.07 -20.61
C ARG A 444 4.74 -9.38 -21.27
N LYS A 445 5.31 -9.98 -22.33
CA LYS A 445 6.49 -9.47 -23.00
C LYS A 445 6.20 -8.18 -23.77
N ILE A 446 5.06 -8.11 -24.47
CA ILE A 446 4.61 -6.88 -25.13
C ILE A 446 4.26 -5.81 -24.09
N THR A 447 3.47 -6.16 -23.07
CA THR A 447 3.03 -5.18 -22.06
C THR A 447 4.17 -4.60 -21.24
N MET A 448 5.15 -5.41 -20.82
CA MET A 448 6.33 -4.90 -20.11
C MET A 448 7.22 -4.02 -21.00
N ARG A 449 7.35 -4.30 -22.31
CA ARG A 449 8.09 -3.43 -23.25
C ARG A 449 7.46 -2.04 -23.37
N ARG A 450 6.14 -1.96 -23.53
CA ARG A 450 5.40 -0.67 -23.51
C ARG A 450 5.67 0.15 -22.24
N VAL A 451 5.80 -0.52 -21.09
CA VAL A 451 6.17 0.15 -19.82
C VAL A 451 7.61 0.64 -19.83
N PHE A 452 8.57 -0.15 -20.32
CA PHE A 452 9.98 0.25 -20.40
C PHE A 452 10.19 1.44 -21.36
N GLU A 453 9.49 1.44 -22.48
CA GLU A 453 9.47 2.52 -23.47
C GLU A 453 8.91 3.82 -22.85
N PHE A 454 7.75 3.75 -22.19
CA PHE A 454 7.10 4.87 -21.50
C PHE A 454 7.96 5.47 -20.36
N LEU A 455 8.64 4.61 -19.59
CA LEU A 455 9.55 5.04 -18.54
C LEU A 455 10.93 5.49 -19.08
N LYS A 456 11.22 5.28 -20.37
CA LYS A 456 12.52 5.57 -21.02
C LYS A 456 13.68 4.87 -20.29
N LEU A 457 13.55 3.54 -20.20
CA LEU A 457 14.52 2.63 -19.60
C LEU A 457 15.52 2.07 -20.62
N GLY A 458 16.73 1.74 -20.16
CA GLY A 458 17.76 1.11 -20.97
C GLY A 458 17.47 -0.36 -21.35
N PRO A 459 18.22 -0.91 -22.32
CA PRO A 459 17.98 -2.26 -22.84
C PRO A 459 18.40 -3.36 -21.85
N LEU A 460 17.56 -4.38 -21.74
CA LEU A 460 17.80 -5.58 -20.93
C LEU A 460 18.61 -6.65 -21.67
N THR A 461 19.29 -7.50 -20.90
CA THR A 461 19.76 -8.80 -21.41
C THR A 461 18.59 -9.77 -21.58
N LEU A 462 18.74 -10.76 -22.46
CA LEU A 462 17.71 -11.80 -22.66
C LEU A 462 17.33 -12.52 -21.37
N GLN A 463 18.29 -12.74 -20.45
CA GLN A 463 18.01 -13.32 -19.14
C GLN A 463 17.17 -12.40 -18.27
N LYS A 464 17.42 -11.08 -18.23
CA LYS A 464 16.61 -10.15 -17.42
C LYS A 464 15.24 -9.87 -18.03
N GLU A 465 15.11 -9.85 -19.35
CA GLU A 465 13.78 -9.89 -19.98
C GLU A 465 13.03 -11.18 -19.61
N ALA A 466 13.71 -12.35 -19.57
CA ALA A 466 13.11 -13.61 -19.16
C ALA A 466 12.72 -13.63 -17.65
N ASP A 467 13.58 -13.18 -16.74
CA ASP A 467 13.29 -13.07 -15.30
C ASP A 467 12.02 -12.22 -15.06
N ILE A 468 11.91 -11.08 -15.78
CA ILE A 468 10.78 -10.16 -15.67
C ILE A 468 9.51 -10.73 -16.32
N THR A 469 9.59 -11.44 -17.45
CA THR A 469 8.41 -11.87 -18.21
C THR A 469 7.91 -13.28 -17.88
N LYS A 470 8.78 -14.19 -17.44
CA LYS A 470 8.45 -15.60 -17.16
C LYS A 470 8.19 -15.91 -15.69
N SER A 471 8.55 -15.01 -14.76
CA SER A 471 8.28 -15.18 -13.33
C SER A 471 6.77 -15.35 -13.04
N PRO A 472 6.36 -16.21 -12.10
CA PRO A 472 4.95 -16.46 -11.77
C PRO A 472 4.15 -15.19 -11.48
N ALA A 473 2.82 -15.24 -11.64
CA ALA A 473 1.96 -14.09 -11.37
C ALA A 473 1.78 -13.83 -9.87
N SER A 474 2.08 -12.61 -9.41
CA SER A 474 1.91 -12.21 -8.01
C SER A 474 0.46 -11.91 -7.63
N ASN A 475 0.11 -12.14 -6.36
CA ASN A 475 -1.20 -11.80 -5.76
C ASN A 475 -2.44 -12.37 -6.50
N THR A 476 -2.33 -13.59 -7.04
CA THR A 476 -3.44 -14.29 -7.71
C THR A 476 -4.54 -14.75 -6.74
N ARG A 477 -5.75 -15.10 -7.24
CA ARG A 477 -6.86 -15.63 -6.42
C ARG A 477 -6.36 -16.84 -5.61
N ARG A 478 -6.58 -16.82 -4.28
CA ARG A 478 -6.28 -17.94 -3.34
C ARG A 478 -7.04 -19.21 -3.77
N PRO A 479 -6.53 -20.44 -3.53
CA PRO A 479 -7.20 -21.67 -3.96
C PRO A 479 -8.67 -21.78 -3.54
N ALA A 480 -8.99 -21.54 -2.26
CA ALA A 480 -10.38 -21.55 -1.78
C ALA A 480 -11.30 -20.57 -2.54
N ASN A 481 -10.78 -19.41 -2.95
CA ASN A 481 -11.52 -18.42 -3.74
C ASN A 481 -11.65 -18.81 -5.24
N ARG A 482 -10.94 -19.83 -5.71
CA ARG A 482 -11.14 -20.40 -7.06
C ARG A 482 -12.23 -21.46 -7.04
N ASN A 483 -12.33 -22.21 -5.94
CA ASN A 483 -13.33 -23.27 -5.75
C ASN A 483 -14.78 -22.72 -5.67
N LEU A 484 -14.96 -21.44 -5.37
CA LEU A 484 -16.26 -20.74 -5.45
C LEU A 484 -16.74 -20.51 -6.90
N GLY A 485 -15.91 -20.73 -7.91
CA GLY A 485 -16.30 -20.59 -9.32
C GLY A 485 -16.54 -19.14 -9.77
N PRO A 486 -17.27 -18.95 -10.90
CA PRO A 486 -17.71 -17.64 -11.37
C PRO A 486 -18.88 -17.11 -10.52
N MET A 487 -19.15 -15.81 -10.58
CA MET A 487 -20.38 -15.23 -10.02
C MET A 487 -21.64 -15.75 -10.76
N LEU A 488 -22.81 -15.64 -10.12
CA LEU A 488 -24.09 -15.99 -10.78
C LEU A 488 -24.26 -15.22 -12.11
N PRO A 489 -24.77 -15.86 -13.19
CA PRO A 489 -24.92 -15.22 -14.50
C PRO A 489 -25.74 -13.92 -14.47
N ILE A 490 -26.82 -13.90 -13.67
CA ILE A 490 -27.67 -12.72 -13.47
C ILE A 490 -26.92 -11.56 -12.79
N THR A 491 -26.04 -11.84 -11.82
CA THR A 491 -25.16 -10.82 -11.22
C THR A 491 -24.18 -10.27 -12.25
N LYS A 492 -23.65 -11.12 -13.14
CA LYS A 492 -22.77 -10.67 -14.23
C LYS A 492 -23.52 -9.74 -15.18
N GLU A 493 -24.72 -10.12 -15.63
CA GLU A 493 -25.56 -9.31 -16.52
C GLU A 493 -25.91 -7.94 -15.90
N ILE A 494 -26.38 -7.92 -14.65
CA ILE A 494 -26.69 -6.69 -13.90
C ILE A 494 -25.46 -5.76 -13.83
N LEU A 495 -24.28 -6.31 -13.51
CA LEU A 495 -23.04 -5.54 -13.45
C LEU A 495 -22.53 -5.10 -14.82
N GLN A 496 -22.72 -5.89 -15.88
CA GLN A 496 -22.39 -5.48 -17.25
C GLN A 496 -23.24 -4.28 -17.67
N SER A 497 -24.56 -4.32 -17.47
CA SER A 497 -25.47 -3.20 -17.74
C SER A 497 -25.15 -1.95 -16.91
N PHE A 498 -24.75 -2.11 -15.65
CA PHE A 498 -24.31 -1.00 -14.79
C PHE A 498 -23.00 -0.35 -15.27
N TYR A 499 -22.00 -1.16 -15.65
CA TYR A 499 -20.70 -0.64 -16.11
C TYR A 499 -20.68 -0.20 -17.58
N GLU A 500 -21.67 -0.60 -18.40
CA GLU A 500 -21.70 -0.30 -19.85
C GLU A 500 -21.45 1.18 -20.20
N PRO A 501 -22.22 2.18 -19.72
CA PRO A 501 -22.01 3.58 -20.14
C PRO A 501 -20.62 4.10 -19.77
N PHE A 502 -20.05 3.61 -18.66
CA PHE A 502 -18.69 3.94 -18.22
C PHE A 502 -17.64 3.31 -19.13
N ASN A 503 -17.82 2.05 -19.53
CA ASN A 503 -16.95 1.35 -20.47
C ASN A 503 -17.03 1.97 -21.88
N GLN A 504 -18.23 2.30 -22.36
CA GLN A 504 -18.44 3.03 -23.62
C GLN A 504 -17.72 4.40 -23.60
N ARG A 505 -17.84 5.17 -22.51
CA ARG A 505 -17.11 6.43 -22.37
C ARG A 505 -15.60 6.21 -22.26
N LEU A 506 -15.14 5.19 -21.54
CA LEU A 506 -13.72 4.86 -21.38
C LEU A 506 -13.07 4.51 -22.72
N ALA A 507 -13.69 3.63 -23.51
CA ALA A 507 -13.21 3.26 -24.84
C ALA A 507 -13.14 4.46 -25.78
N ARG A 508 -14.13 5.36 -25.75
CA ARG A 508 -14.11 6.64 -26.50
C ARG A 508 -12.98 7.58 -26.01
N VAL A 509 -12.78 7.70 -24.70
CA VAL A 509 -11.71 8.52 -24.10
C VAL A 509 -10.31 7.97 -24.40
N LEU A 510 -10.15 6.64 -24.49
CA LEU A 510 -8.88 5.98 -24.80
C LEU A 510 -8.64 5.75 -26.29
N ARG A 511 -9.67 5.87 -27.13
CA ARG A 511 -9.67 5.52 -28.56
C ARG A 511 -9.33 4.04 -28.81
N ASP A 512 -9.77 3.17 -27.89
CA ASP A 512 -9.48 1.74 -27.90
C ASP A 512 -10.75 0.95 -27.51
N PRO A 513 -11.36 0.17 -28.43
CA PRO A 513 -12.57 -0.59 -28.16
C PRO A 513 -12.35 -1.77 -27.21
N ALA A 514 -11.10 -2.16 -26.92
CA ALA A 514 -10.82 -3.23 -25.95
C ALA A 514 -11.25 -2.87 -24.52
N PHE A 515 -11.45 -1.58 -24.22
CA PHE A 515 -11.99 -1.10 -22.93
C PHE A 515 -13.54 -1.09 -22.87
N LEU A 516 -14.21 -1.72 -23.84
CA LEU A 516 -15.65 -2.00 -23.76
C LEU A 516 -15.95 -3.24 -22.89
N TRP A 517 -15.05 -4.24 -22.91
CA TRP A 517 -15.21 -5.57 -22.26
C TRP A 517 -16.55 -6.26 -22.57
N MET A 518 -16.93 -6.23 -23.86
CA MET A 518 -18.06 -6.99 -24.44
C MET A 518 -17.57 -8.36 -24.93
#